data_AF-A0A931PQF8-F1
#
_entry.id   AF-A0A931PQF8-F1
#
_cell.length_a   1.000
_cell.length_b   1.000
_cell.length_c   1.000
_cell.angle_alpha   90.00
_cell.angle_beta   90.00
_cell.angle_gamma   90.00
#
_symmetry.space_group_name_H-M   'P 1'
#
loop_
_entity.id
_entity.type
_entity.pdbx_description
1 polymer ?
#
loop_
_entity_poly.entity_id
_entity_poly.type
_entity_poly.pdbx_seq_one_letter_code
_entity_poly.pdbx_strand_id
1 'polypeptide(L)'
;MSRNLHRAELVRASSHEAAFDLLVNGEVHALAGLTQALIGLVDRLPGSRMLDGQFMVVPQAVGVPKGRDAGLGCLRAVVEEAKASGLVARALEKTGARGVSVAR
;
A
#
# COMPACT_ATOMS: atom_id res chain seq x y z
N MET A 1 12.34 -4.22 -1.62
CA MET A 1 12.68 -3.56 -0.34
C MET A 1 14.17 -3.69 -0.04
N SER A 2 14.73 -4.90 0.07
CA SER A 2 16.17 -5.10 0.35
C SER A 2 17.12 -4.34 -0.60
N ARG A 3 16.79 -4.25 -1.89
CA ARG A 3 17.60 -3.53 -2.89
C ARG A 3 17.75 -2.01 -2.67
N ASN A 4 16.87 -1.38 -1.88
CA ASN A 4 16.90 0.07 -1.64
C ASN A 4 17.21 0.43 -0.18
N LEU A 5 17.49 -0.56 0.66
CA LEU A 5 17.74 -0.39 2.09
C LEU A 5 19.26 -0.28 2.33
N HIS A 6 19.76 0.92 2.60
CA HIS A 6 21.21 1.17 2.69
C HIS A 6 21.71 1.48 4.11
N ARG A 7 20.82 1.96 4.99
CA ARG A 7 21.16 2.47 6.34
C ARG A 7 20.22 1.90 7.41
N ALA A 8 19.71 0.71 7.19
CA ALA A 8 18.85 0.02 8.13
C ALA A 8 19.11 -1.49 8.05
N GLU A 9 18.90 -2.18 9.15
CA GLU A 9 18.88 -3.63 9.21
C GLU A 9 17.44 -4.12 9.05
N LEU A 10 17.25 -5.19 8.26
CA LEU A 10 15.94 -5.77 8.05
C LEU A 10 15.74 -6.95 8.99
N VAL A 11 14.93 -6.76 10.03
CA VAL A 11 14.44 -7.83 10.90
C VAL A 11 13.15 -8.39 10.33
N ARG A 12 13.05 -9.72 10.22
CA ARG A 12 11.86 -10.41 9.69
C ARG A 12 11.11 -11.10 10.83
N ALA A 13 9.79 -10.93 10.87
CA ALA A 13 8.91 -11.63 11.78
C ALA A 13 8.05 -12.67 11.03
N SER A 14 7.48 -13.62 11.77
CA SER A 14 6.62 -14.69 11.23
C SER A 14 5.20 -14.22 10.88
N SER A 15 4.75 -13.09 11.44
CA SER A 15 3.43 -12.50 11.20
C SER A 15 3.45 -10.98 11.39
N HIS A 16 2.33 -10.32 11.07
CA HIS A 16 2.16 -8.89 11.31
C HIS A 16 2.12 -8.56 12.81
N GLU A 17 1.46 -9.40 13.61
CA GLU A 17 1.40 -9.29 15.06
C GLU A 17 2.80 -9.43 15.67
N ALA A 18 3.56 -10.45 15.27
CA ALA A 18 4.93 -10.64 15.74
C ALA A 18 5.84 -9.45 15.36
N ALA A 19 5.67 -8.87 14.17
CA ALA A 19 6.41 -7.68 13.77
C ALA A 19 6.05 -6.45 14.61
N PHE A 20 4.79 -6.32 15.02
CA PHE A 20 4.34 -5.26 15.91
C PHE A 20 4.89 -5.45 17.32
N ASP A 21 4.94 -6.68 17.84
CA ASP A 21 5.52 -6.98 19.15
C ASP A 21 7.00 -6.60 19.22
N LEU A 22 7.78 -6.84 18.17
CA LEU A 22 9.19 -6.39 18.10
C LEU A 22 9.31 -4.85 18.26
N LEU A 23 8.36 -4.09 17.71
CA LEU A 23 8.36 -2.62 17.85
C LEU A 23 7.97 -2.22 19.28
N VAL A 24 6.94 -2.85 19.86
CA VAL A 24 6.47 -2.58 21.23
C VAL A 24 7.55 -2.89 22.27
N ASN A 25 8.30 -3.97 22.07
CA ASN A 25 9.38 -4.40 22.96
C ASN A 25 10.68 -3.61 22.76
N GLY A 26 10.75 -2.72 21.76
CA GLY A 26 11.95 -1.94 21.45
C GLY A 26 13.06 -2.73 20.76
N GLU A 27 12.76 -3.91 20.24
CA GLU A 27 13.70 -4.75 19.48
C GLU A 27 13.97 -4.18 18.08
N VAL A 28 13.03 -3.37 17.56
CA VAL A 28 13.20 -2.58 16.34
C VAL A 28 12.78 -1.13 16.55
N HIS A 29 13.38 -0.22 15.77
CA HIS A 29 13.08 1.21 15.84
C HIS A 29 11.88 1.64 14.97
N ALA A 30 11.49 0.82 14.00
CA ALA A 30 10.41 1.12 13.07
C ALA A 30 9.80 -0.16 12.50
N LEU A 31 8.49 -0.12 12.23
CA LEU A 31 7.75 -1.16 11.53
C LEU A 31 7.34 -0.64 10.14
N ALA A 32 7.57 -1.44 9.11
CA ALA A 32 7.17 -1.15 7.73
C ALA A 32 6.13 -2.18 7.26
N GLY A 33 5.03 -1.70 6.69
CA GLY A 33 3.92 -2.55 6.25
C GLY A 33 2.93 -1.78 5.37
N LEU A 34 1.84 -2.45 4.97
CA LEU A 34 0.77 -1.81 4.22
C LEU A 34 0.15 -0.69 5.07
N THR A 35 -0.02 0.49 4.49
CA THR A 35 -0.59 1.67 5.18
C THR A 35 -1.92 1.33 5.85
N GLN A 36 -2.80 0.59 5.18
CA GLN A 36 -4.06 0.10 5.75
C GLN A 36 -3.90 -0.65 7.07
N ALA A 37 -2.90 -1.53 7.15
CA ALA A 37 -2.62 -2.30 8.36
C ALA A 37 -2.00 -1.43 9.46
N LEU A 38 -1.12 -0.49 9.09
CA LEU A 38 -0.44 0.38 10.05
C LEU A 38 -1.37 1.43 10.69
N ILE A 39 -2.38 1.92 9.97
CA ILE A 39 -3.32 2.92 10.50
C ILE A 39 -4.04 2.39 11.75
N GLY A 40 -4.37 1.10 11.84
CA GLY A 40 -4.97 0.54 13.05
C GLY A 40 -3.97 0.25 14.18
N LEU A 41 -2.67 0.15 13.86
CA LEU A 41 -1.61 -0.15 14.83
C LEU A 41 -1.10 1.09 15.56
N VAL A 42 -1.10 2.25 14.91
CA VAL A 42 -0.63 3.50 15.54
C VAL A 42 -1.45 3.85 16.78
N ASP A 43 -2.76 3.60 16.73
CA ASP A 43 -3.69 3.83 17.85
C ASP A 43 -3.42 2.88 19.03
N ARG A 44 -2.77 1.74 18.78
CA ARG A 44 -2.45 0.72 19.80
C ARG A 44 -1.12 0.97 20.50
N LEU A 45 -0.28 1.88 20.00
CA LEU A 45 1.03 2.20 20.58
C LEU A 45 1.13 3.71 20.86
N PRO A 46 0.70 4.16 22.06
CA PRO A 46 0.77 5.57 22.43
C PRO A 46 2.19 6.15 22.29
N GLY A 47 2.30 7.35 21.73
CA GLY A 47 3.59 7.99 21.45
C GLY A 47 4.24 7.57 20.13
N SER A 48 3.69 6.58 19.43
CA SER A 48 4.08 6.28 18.04
C SER A 48 3.47 7.27 17.05
N ARG A 49 4.03 7.30 15.84
CA ARG A 49 3.47 8.07 14.71
C ARG A 49 3.70 7.32 13.41
N MET A 50 2.80 7.51 12.45
CA MET A 50 3.06 7.10 11.08
C MET A 50 3.99 8.12 10.42
N LEU A 51 5.02 7.64 9.73
CA LEU A 51 5.91 8.52 8.96
C LEU A 51 5.24 8.91 7.65
N ASP A 52 5.40 10.18 7.26
CA ASP A 52 4.90 10.67 5.98
C ASP A 52 5.64 10.02 4.80
N GLY A 53 4.95 9.96 3.65
CA GLY A 53 5.49 9.43 2.42
C GLY A 53 5.36 7.91 2.28
N GLN A 54 6.11 7.35 1.35
CA GLN A 54 6.06 5.94 0.98
C GLN A 54 7.44 5.47 0.53
N PHE A 55 7.93 4.37 1.09
CA PHE A 55 9.16 3.72 0.63
C PHE A 55 8.90 2.68 -0.47
N MET A 56 7.63 2.33 -0.70
CA MET A 56 7.16 1.42 -1.74
C MET A 56 5.72 1.74 -2.14
N VAL A 57 5.39 1.54 -3.41
CA VAL A 57 4.02 1.56 -3.94
C VAL A 57 3.78 0.27 -4.72
N VAL A 58 2.62 -0.34 -4.53
CA VAL A 58 2.17 -1.50 -5.30
C VAL A 58 0.98 -1.08 -6.17
N PRO A 59 1.22 -0.60 -7.41
CA PRO A 59 0.14 -0.20 -8.29
C PRO A 59 -0.71 -1.41 -8.66
N GLN A 60 -2.03 -1.22 -8.63
CA GLN A 60 -2.98 -2.19 -9.17
C GLN A 60 -3.23 -1.89 -10.64
N ALA A 61 -3.34 -2.93 -11.47
CA ALA A 61 -3.47 -2.79 -12.91
C ALA A 61 -4.46 -3.82 -13.48
N VAL A 62 -5.08 -3.45 -14.60
CA VAL A 62 -5.88 -4.36 -15.44
C VAL A 62 -5.05 -4.70 -16.68
N GLY A 63 -5.02 -5.97 -17.07
CA GLY A 63 -4.17 -6.45 -18.17
C GLY A 63 -4.94 -7.25 -19.23
N VAL A 64 -4.35 -7.35 -20.41
CA VAL A 64 -4.76 -8.29 -21.47
C VAL A 64 -3.71 -9.40 -21.64
N PRO A 65 -4.09 -10.57 -22.19
CA PRO A 65 -3.12 -11.56 -22.63
C PRO A 65 -2.14 -10.97 -23.65
N LYS A 66 -0.88 -11.43 -23.60
CA LYS A 66 0.17 -11.01 -24.54
C LYS A 66 -0.26 -11.29 -25.99
N GLY A 67 -0.02 -10.34 -26.89
CA GLY A 67 -0.39 -10.43 -28.31
C GLY A 67 -1.84 -10.02 -28.62
N ARG A 68 -2.59 -9.51 -27.63
CA ARG A 68 -3.95 -8.96 -27.82
C ARG A 68 -3.97 -7.44 -27.68
N ASP A 69 -3.08 -6.76 -28.40
CA ASP A 69 -2.83 -5.32 -28.24
C ASP A 69 -4.06 -4.45 -28.55
N ALA A 70 -4.96 -4.91 -29.43
CA ALA A 70 -6.23 -4.23 -29.68
C ALA A 70 -7.11 -4.13 -28.42
N GLY A 71 -7.09 -5.16 -27.56
CA GLY A 71 -7.82 -5.16 -26.29
C GLY A 71 -7.20 -4.20 -25.26
N LEU A 72 -5.89 -3.96 -25.34
CA LEU A 72 -5.19 -3.04 -24.44
C LEU A 72 -5.70 -1.61 -24.61
N GLY A 73 -5.90 -1.15 -25.86
CA GLY A 73 -6.44 0.18 -26.15
C GLY A 73 -7.83 0.40 -25.54
N CYS A 74 -8.71 -0.58 -25.72
CA CYS A 74 -10.06 -0.57 -25.13
C CYS A 74 -10.02 -0.52 -23.60
N LEU A 75 -9.27 -1.43 -22.95
CA LEU A 75 -9.18 -1.46 -21.48
C LEU A 75 -8.57 -0.16 -20.93
N ARG A 76 -7.58 0.41 -21.62
CA ARG A 76 -7.00 1.68 -21.21
C ARG A 76 -8.04 2.79 -21.22
N ALA A 77 -8.83 2.92 -22.28
CA ALA A 77 -9.88 3.92 -22.36
C ALA A 77 -10.90 3.77 -21.21
N VAL A 78 -11.35 2.54 -20.93
CA VAL A 78 -12.28 2.25 -19.82
C VAL A 78 -11.68 2.64 -18.47
N VAL A 79 -10.41 2.31 -18.20
CA VAL A 79 -9.74 2.65 -16.93
C VAL A 79 -9.61 4.16 -16.78
N GLU A 80 -9.20 4.87 -17.83
CA GLU A 80 -9.07 6.33 -17.78
C GLU A 80 -10.43 7.01 -17.55
N GLU A 81 -11.49 6.56 -18.22
CA GLU A 81 -12.85 7.07 -18.00
C GLU A 81 -13.35 6.77 -16.57
N ALA A 82 -13.11 5.57 -16.05
CA ALA A 82 -13.49 5.20 -14.68
C ALA A 82 -12.77 6.04 -13.62
N LYS A 83 -11.51 6.41 -13.85
CA LYS A 83 -10.78 7.36 -12.99
C LYS A 83 -11.37 8.77 -13.12
N ALA A 84 -11.50 9.29 -14.34
CA ALA A 84 -11.94 10.66 -14.60
C ALA A 84 -13.38 10.94 -14.15
N SER A 85 -14.28 9.97 -14.30
CA SER A 85 -15.68 10.08 -13.87
C SER A 85 -15.88 9.99 -12.35
N GLY A 86 -14.81 9.73 -11.59
CA GLY A 86 -14.85 9.50 -10.15
C GLY A 86 -15.45 8.15 -9.75
N LEU A 87 -15.68 7.23 -10.69
CA LEU A 87 -16.20 5.89 -10.39
C LEU A 87 -15.26 5.16 -9.42
N VAL A 88 -13.95 5.16 -9.71
CA VAL A 88 -12.94 4.51 -8.85
C VAL A 88 -12.88 5.17 -7.47
N ALA A 89 -12.90 6.50 -7.41
CA ALA A 89 -12.89 7.25 -6.14
C ALA A 89 -14.07 6.85 -5.25
N ARG A 90 -15.29 6.89 -5.80
CA ARG A 90 -16.51 6.49 -5.07
C ARG A 90 -16.49 5.01 -4.65
N ALA A 91 -15.94 4.13 -5.47
CA ALA A 91 -15.79 2.72 -5.11
C ALA A 91 -14.83 2.55 -3.92
N LEU A 92 -13.70 3.25 -3.90
CA LEU A 92 -12.77 3.25 -2.78
C LEU A 92 -13.43 3.77 -1.50
N GLU A 93 -14.14 4.90 -1.57
CA GLU A 93 -14.87 5.48 -0.44
C GLU A 93 -15.87 4.50 0.16
N LYS A 94 -16.65 3.78 -0.67
CA LYS A 94 -17.63 2.78 -0.22
C LYS A 94 -17.01 1.62 0.55
N THR A 95 -15.75 1.27 0.27
CA THR A 95 -15.05 0.21 1.01
C THR A 95 -14.53 0.67 2.36
N GLY A 96 -14.50 1.98 2.63
CA GLY A 96 -13.85 2.54 3.81
C GLY A 96 -12.32 2.33 3.82
N ALA A 97 -11.73 1.94 2.69
CA ALA A 97 -10.30 1.68 2.59
C ALA A 97 -9.51 2.98 2.79
N ARG A 98 -8.66 3.02 3.82
CA ARG A 98 -7.77 4.16 4.11
C ARG A 98 -6.37 3.90 3.55
N GLY A 99 -5.70 4.93 3.03
CA GLY A 99 -4.34 4.76 2.48
C GLY A 99 -4.27 4.12 1.08
N VAL A 100 -5.40 4.11 0.36
CA VAL A 100 -5.48 3.80 -1.06
C VAL A 100 -5.86 5.09 -1.80
N SER A 101 -5.32 5.28 -3.01
CA SER A 101 -5.63 6.45 -3.83
C SER A 101 -5.91 6.05 -5.28
N VAL A 102 -6.68 6.87 -5.98
CA VAL A 102 -6.83 6.73 -7.43
C VAL A 102 -5.48 7.02 -8.07
N ALA A 103 -5.05 6.14 -8.98
CA ALA A 103 -3.82 6.34 -9.74
C ALA A 103 -3.88 7.67 -10.51
N ARG A 104 -2.75 8.39 -10.53
CA ARG A 104 -2.60 9.59 -11.35
C ARG A 104 -2.49 9.25 -12.83
#